data_AF-A0A2A2QYG4-F1
#
_entry.id   AF-A0A2A2QYG4-F1
#
_cell.length_a   1.000
_cell.length_b   1.000
_cell.length_c   1.000
_cell.angle_alpha   90.00
_cell.angle_beta   90.00
_cell.angle_gamma   90.00
#
_symmetry.space_group_name_H-M   'P 1'
#
loop_
_entity.id
_entity.type
_entity.pdbx_description
1 polymer ?
#
loop_
_entity_poly.entity_id
_entity_poly.type
_entity_poly.pdbx_seq_one_letter_code
_entity_poly.pdbx_strand_id
1 'polypeptide(L)'
;MSFTNIPFQIPARILSAVLLLTGLPLFAQDSAAKKVATVEFRVTRFDLDDRESPVYRAGSGGKQVEIEVPLTFIAGPFEAPLRDGTTLDLWQGSVEKPEISLEIKPAEREHLLLVFFQQDKTVRVMKVHSPPDRIKGGDRFIINTTPNEMAIKLGNGEPLMIATGKSGILAAPPGDAIVSLPVLVSLKQEDKWTLASTEQWPFDPRFRKYLIAYMSPRTRQLVFHSVTESL
;
A
#
# COMPACT_ATOMS: atom_id res chain seq x y z
N MET A 1 13.86 85.99 50.81
CA MET A 1 14.88 85.10 51.37
C MET A 1 14.20 84.12 52.32
N SER A 2 14.59 82.85 52.21
CA SER A 2 14.41 81.75 53.16
C SER A 2 12.99 81.32 53.55
N PHE A 3 12.58 80.19 52.97
CA PHE A 3 11.56 79.31 53.52
C PHE A 3 12.10 78.63 54.79
N THR A 4 11.30 78.71 55.85
CA THR A 4 11.38 77.89 57.06
C THR A 4 10.75 76.52 56.83
N ASN A 5 11.39 75.44 57.24
CA ASN A 5 10.73 74.39 58.03
C ASN A 5 11.71 73.44 58.73
N ILE A 6 11.30 73.09 59.94
CA ILE A 6 11.98 72.39 61.05
C ILE A 6 11.76 70.86 60.91
N PRO A 7 12.67 70.00 61.42
CA PRO A 7 12.65 68.55 61.22
C PRO A 7 11.76 67.81 62.24
N PHE A 8 11.36 66.56 61.93
CA PHE A 8 10.99 65.58 62.94
C PHE A 8 11.26 64.14 62.48
N GLN A 9 11.83 63.34 63.38
CA GLN A 9 12.29 61.96 63.23
C GLN A 9 11.36 60.98 63.98
N ILE A 10 11.09 59.82 63.34
CA ILE A 10 11.03 58.43 63.90
C ILE A 10 9.84 58.10 64.88
N PRO A 11 9.32 56.84 65.07
CA PRO A 11 9.79 55.48 64.67
C PRO A 11 8.74 54.48 64.09
N ALA A 12 9.31 53.40 63.53
CA ALA A 12 8.95 51.97 63.65
C ALA A 12 7.49 51.50 63.52
N ARG A 13 7.25 50.55 62.60
CA ARG A 13 7.05 49.12 62.93
C ARG A 13 6.73 48.30 61.67
N ILE A 14 7.64 47.37 61.38
CA ILE A 14 7.44 45.97 60.99
C ILE A 14 6.02 45.60 60.52
N LEU A 15 5.89 45.17 59.27
CA LEU A 15 5.12 43.96 58.97
C LEU A 15 5.69 43.25 57.73
N SER A 16 6.25 42.08 57.97
CA SER A 16 6.60 41.09 56.96
C SER A 16 5.38 40.72 56.13
N ALA A 17 5.48 40.78 54.81
CA ALA A 17 4.57 40.11 53.91
C ALA A 17 5.38 39.29 52.91
N VAL A 18 5.29 37.97 53.12
CA VAL A 18 5.73 36.87 52.28
C VAL A 18 5.27 37.12 50.84
N LEU A 19 6.19 37.33 49.91
CA LEU A 19 5.87 37.22 48.49
C LEU A 19 5.86 35.73 48.13
N LEU A 20 4.65 35.15 48.20
CA LEU A 20 4.36 33.82 47.69
C LEU A 20 4.75 33.74 46.21
N LEU A 21 5.40 32.63 45.89
CA LEU A 21 5.55 32.07 44.54
C LEU A 21 4.25 32.24 43.74
N THR A 22 4.26 33.12 42.75
CA THR A 22 3.35 33.00 41.60
C THR A 22 4.11 32.22 40.54
N GLY A 23 4.13 30.91 40.73
CA GLY A 23 4.42 29.97 39.65
C GLY A 23 3.36 30.16 38.57
N LEU A 24 3.73 30.91 37.53
CA LEU A 24 3.01 30.89 36.27
C LEU A 24 2.99 29.43 35.80
N PRO A 25 1.83 28.80 35.57
CA PRO A 25 1.81 27.57 34.82
C PRO A 25 2.32 27.94 33.42
N LEU A 26 3.53 27.48 33.10
CA LEU A 26 3.88 27.22 31.72
C LEU A 26 2.75 26.32 31.20
N PHE A 27 1.83 26.91 30.45
CA PHE A 27 1.13 26.18 29.42
C PHE A 27 2.21 25.79 28.41
N ALA A 28 2.96 24.74 28.73
CA ALA A 28 3.46 23.83 27.72
C ALA A 28 2.20 23.32 27.04
N GLN A 29 1.77 24.05 26.01
CA GLN A 29 0.90 23.56 24.99
C GLN A 29 1.74 22.46 24.33
N ASP A 30 1.68 21.26 24.92
CA ASP A 30 1.95 20.03 24.21
C ASP A 30 0.99 20.07 23.04
N SER A 31 1.46 20.68 21.95
CA SER A 31 1.01 20.36 20.62
C SER A 31 1.32 18.87 20.51
N ALA A 32 0.38 18.06 20.95
CA ALA A 32 0.27 16.67 20.57
C ALA A 32 0.21 16.73 19.05
N ALA A 33 1.38 16.72 18.41
CA ALA A 33 1.52 16.69 16.98
C ALA A 33 0.73 15.47 16.56
N LYS A 34 -0.49 15.72 16.06
CA LYS A 34 -1.47 14.69 15.74
C LYS A 34 -0.74 13.73 14.82
N LYS A 35 -0.37 12.56 15.35
CA LYS A 35 0.53 11.63 14.65
C LYS A 35 -0.12 11.35 13.32
N VAL A 36 0.46 11.90 12.26
CA VAL A 36 -0.09 11.76 10.91
C VAL A 36 -0.04 10.28 10.62
N ALA A 37 -1.20 9.66 10.41
CA ALA A 37 -1.24 8.24 10.11
C ALA A 37 -0.54 8.01 8.78
N THR A 38 0.43 7.11 8.76
CA THR A 38 1.15 6.71 7.55
C THR A 38 0.73 5.30 7.13
N VAL A 39 1.02 4.97 5.88
CA VAL A 39 0.90 3.62 5.32
C VAL A 39 2.23 3.25 4.67
N GLU A 40 2.67 2.02 4.91
CA GLU A 40 3.75 1.39 4.17
C GLU A 40 3.16 0.56 3.03
N PHE A 41 3.68 0.71 1.81
CA PHE A 41 3.17 -0.02 0.66
C PHE A 41 4.26 -0.29 -0.38
N ARG A 42 4.05 -1.32 -1.18
CA ARG A 42 4.84 -1.63 -2.38
C ARG A 42 3.98 -1.42 -3.61
N VAL A 43 4.61 -1.23 -4.76
CA VAL A 43 3.89 -0.99 -6.02
C VAL A 43 4.43 -1.84 -7.15
N THR A 44 3.53 -2.18 -8.05
CA THR A 44 3.85 -2.74 -9.37
C THR A 44 2.70 -2.37 -10.31
N ARG A 45 2.90 -2.55 -11.61
CA ARG A 45 1.83 -2.42 -12.58
C ARG A 45 1.76 -3.60 -13.52
N PHE A 46 0.60 -3.74 -14.14
CA PHE A 46 0.51 -4.40 -15.44
C PHE A 46 -0.04 -3.41 -16.46
N ASP A 47 0.57 -3.41 -17.65
CA ASP A 47 0.16 -2.57 -18.76
C ASP A 47 0.17 -3.39 -20.05
N LEU A 48 -0.97 -3.39 -20.74
CA LEU A 48 -1.17 -4.13 -21.98
C LEU A 48 -0.51 -3.46 -23.18
N ASP A 49 -0.24 -2.17 -23.04
CA ASP A 49 0.32 -1.33 -24.09
C ASP A 49 1.82 -1.04 -23.86
N ASP A 50 2.42 -1.66 -22.83
CA ASP A 50 3.85 -1.52 -22.47
C ASP A 50 4.31 -0.05 -22.45
N ARG A 51 3.47 0.84 -21.91
CA ARG A 51 3.80 2.26 -21.83
C ARG A 51 4.94 2.49 -20.83
N GLU A 52 5.58 3.64 -20.92
CA GLU A 52 6.57 4.07 -19.93
C GLU A 52 6.02 4.04 -18.49
N SER A 53 6.93 3.83 -17.53
CA SER A 53 6.58 3.77 -16.11
C SER A 53 5.96 5.08 -15.65
N PRO A 54 4.71 5.10 -15.19
CA PRO A 54 4.11 6.31 -14.67
C PRO A 54 4.77 6.63 -13.33
N VAL A 55 5.01 7.92 -13.11
CA VAL A 55 5.48 8.47 -11.85
C VAL A 55 4.31 9.14 -11.15
N TYR A 56 4.06 8.74 -9.90
CA TYR A 56 3.05 9.35 -9.04
C TYR A 56 3.71 10.02 -7.84
N ARG A 57 3.08 11.07 -7.33
CA ARG A 57 3.34 11.56 -5.97
C ARG A 57 2.26 11.00 -5.06
N ALA A 58 2.66 10.31 -4.00
CA ALA A 58 1.76 9.65 -3.06
C ALA A 58 1.83 10.35 -1.69
N GLY A 59 0.68 10.66 -1.08
CA GLY A 59 0.65 11.24 0.27
C GLY A 59 -0.43 12.29 0.47
N SER A 60 -0.23 13.20 1.42
CA SER A 60 -1.20 14.25 1.75
C SER A 60 -0.55 15.36 2.60
N GLY A 61 -1.23 16.52 2.69
CA GLY A 61 -0.84 17.58 3.63
C GLY A 61 0.57 18.14 3.39
N GLY A 62 0.99 18.25 2.12
CA GLY A 62 2.31 18.78 1.74
C GLY A 62 3.47 17.81 1.91
N LYS A 63 3.23 16.59 2.42
CA LYS A 63 4.23 15.52 2.51
C LYS A 63 3.86 14.43 1.51
N GLN A 64 4.64 14.36 0.42
CA GLN A 64 4.45 13.40 -0.66
C GLN A 64 5.76 12.67 -0.93
N VAL A 65 5.66 11.39 -1.29
CA VAL A 65 6.78 10.58 -1.81
C VAL A 65 6.55 10.35 -3.29
N GLU A 66 7.62 10.46 -4.07
CA GLU A 66 7.58 10.11 -5.48
C GLU A 66 7.72 8.59 -5.64
N ILE A 67 6.84 7.99 -6.44
CA ILE A 67 6.83 6.56 -6.73
C ILE A 67 6.86 6.38 -8.25
N GLU A 68 7.88 5.72 -8.76
CA GLU A 68 7.86 5.16 -10.11
C GLU A 68 7.20 3.79 -10.02
N VAL A 69 6.22 3.51 -10.89
CA VAL A 69 5.48 2.24 -10.87
C VAL A 69 6.02 1.29 -11.95
N PRO A 70 6.85 0.31 -11.60
CA PRO A 70 7.51 -0.57 -12.56
C PRO A 70 6.60 -1.68 -13.10
N LEU A 71 6.84 -2.08 -14.35
CA LEU A 71 6.15 -3.21 -14.99
C LEU A 71 6.76 -4.58 -14.61
N THR A 72 8.08 -4.65 -14.43
CA THR A 72 8.83 -5.92 -14.39
C THR A 72 9.27 -6.38 -13.00
N PHE A 73 9.15 -5.51 -11.99
CA PHE A 73 9.51 -5.80 -10.60
C PHE A 73 8.51 -5.16 -9.63
N ILE A 74 8.67 -5.41 -8.33
CA ILE A 74 7.93 -4.74 -7.26
C ILE A 74 8.84 -3.68 -6.65
N ALA A 75 8.42 -2.42 -6.65
CA ALA A 75 9.15 -1.33 -6.02
C ALA A 75 8.65 -1.06 -4.59
N GLY A 76 9.54 -0.50 -3.76
CA GLY A 76 9.27 -0.13 -2.38
C GLY A 76 10.08 -0.97 -1.37
N PRO A 77 9.68 -0.98 -0.08
CA PRO A 77 8.51 -0.29 0.47
C PRO A 77 8.63 1.24 0.40
N PHE A 78 7.49 1.91 0.21
CA PHE A 78 7.32 3.35 0.32
C PHE A 78 6.49 3.67 1.56
N GLU A 79 6.73 4.81 2.17
CA GLU A 79 5.90 5.31 3.27
C GLU A 79 5.25 6.64 2.85
N ALA A 80 3.93 6.75 3.01
CA ALA A 80 3.20 7.97 2.71
C ALA A 80 2.14 8.31 3.78
N PRO A 81 1.90 9.59 4.06
CA PRO A 81 0.85 10.02 4.98
C PRO A 81 -0.54 9.92 4.34
N LEU A 82 -1.49 9.42 5.11
CA LEU A 82 -2.89 9.29 4.72
C LEU A 82 -3.67 10.59 5.01
N ARG A 83 -4.38 11.09 4.01
CA ARG A 83 -5.39 12.15 4.18
C ARG A 83 -6.48 11.62 5.11
N ASP A 84 -6.84 12.46 6.09
CA ASP A 84 -7.88 12.17 7.09
C ASP A 84 -7.58 10.92 7.93
N GLY A 85 -6.35 10.42 7.85
CA GLY A 85 -5.89 9.20 8.48
C GLY A 85 -6.32 7.90 7.79
N THR A 86 -7.01 7.93 6.64
CA THR A 86 -7.49 6.73 5.94
C THR A 86 -7.27 6.72 4.43
N THR A 87 -7.07 7.88 3.79
CA THR A 87 -7.04 7.96 2.32
C THR A 87 -5.63 8.19 1.80
N LEU A 88 -5.15 7.30 0.93
CA LEU A 88 -3.93 7.52 0.16
C LEU A 88 -4.30 8.20 -1.16
N ASP A 89 -3.80 9.42 -1.36
CA ASP A 89 -3.99 10.15 -2.60
C ASP A 89 -2.74 10.04 -3.49
N LEU A 90 -2.96 9.95 -4.80
CA LEU A 90 -1.93 9.78 -5.83
C LEU A 90 -2.14 10.84 -6.93
N TRP A 91 -1.12 11.64 -7.19
CA TRP A 91 -1.11 12.67 -8.25
C TRP A 91 -0.14 12.26 -9.35
N GLN A 92 -0.59 12.29 -10.61
CA GLN A 92 0.30 12.23 -11.76
C GLN A 92 0.54 13.65 -12.31
N GLY A 93 1.80 14.05 -12.43
CA GLY A 93 2.16 15.40 -12.87
C GLY A 93 1.70 16.50 -11.90
N SER A 94 1.55 17.73 -12.42
CA SER A 94 1.30 18.96 -11.62
C SER A 94 -0.17 19.33 -11.47
N VAL A 95 -1.07 18.34 -11.44
CA VAL A 95 -2.52 18.58 -11.28
C VAL A 95 -2.89 18.95 -9.84
N GLU A 96 -3.92 19.79 -9.68
CA GLU A 96 -4.39 20.28 -8.36
C GLU A 96 -5.08 19.18 -7.54
N LYS A 97 -5.82 18.30 -8.22
CA LYS A 97 -6.60 17.21 -7.60
C LYS A 97 -5.90 15.87 -7.82
N PRO A 98 -5.96 14.94 -6.84
CA PRO A 98 -5.40 13.61 -7.04
C PRO A 98 -6.13 12.90 -8.17
N GLU A 99 -5.38 12.15 -8.97
CA GLU A 99 -5.94 11.31 -10.03
C GLU A 99 -6.60 10.07 -9.42
N ILE A 100 -6.00 9.53 -8.35
CA ILE A 100 -6.48 8.34 -7.66
C ILE A 100 -6.49 8.61 -6.16
N SER A 101 -7.61 8.29 -5.51
CA SER A 101 -7.76 8.31 -4.05
C SER A 101 -8.21 6.93 -3.58
N LEU A 102 -7.44 6.32 -2.67
CA LEU A 102 -7.66 4.97 -2.18
C LEU A 102 -7.91 5.00 -0.68
N GLU A 103 -9.06 4.52 -0.24
CA GLU A 103 -9.28 4.28 1.19
C GLU A 103 -8.46 3.05 1.63
N ILE A 104 -7.59 3.23 2.61
CA ILE A 104 -6.78 2.20 3.26
C ILE A 104 -7.28 2.00 4.69
N LYS A 105 -8.01 0.92 4.90
CA LYS A 105 -8.49 0.55 6.24
C LYS A 105 -7.32 0.16 7.13
N PRO A 106 -7.38 0.36 8.45
CA PRO A 106 -6.29 -0.01 9.36
C PRO A 106 -5.79 -1.46 9.16
N ALA A 107 -6.69 -2.42 8.95
CA ALA A 107 -6.36 -3.82 8.71
C ALA A 107 -5.68 -4.10 7.36
N GLU A 108 -5.68 -3.15 6.42
CA GLU A 108 -5.07 -3.28 5.09
C GLU A 108 -3.67 -2.65 5.02
N ARG A 109 -3.22 -1.99 6.07
CA ARG A 109 -1.96 -1.21 6.06
C ARG A 109 -0.72 -2.07 6.09
N GLU A 110 -0.81 -3.26 6.67
CA GLU A 110 0.31 -4.19 6.75
C GLU A 110 0.47 -4.92 5.41
N HIS A 111 1.71 -4.95 4.92
CA HIS A 111 2.09 -5.68 3.70
C HIS A 111 1.26 -5.31 2.45
N LEU A 112 0.86 -4.04 2.34
CA LEU A 112 0.06 -3.54 1.24
C LEU A 112 0.87 -3.54 -0.06
N LEU A 113 0.35 -4.21 -1.08
CA LEU A 113 0.81 -4.13 -2.46
C LEU A 113 -0.28 -3.41 -3.27
N LEU A 114 0.09 -2.32 -3.92
CA LEU A 114 -0.75 -1.59 -4.87
C LEU A 114 -0.41 -2.06 -6.27
N VAL A 115 -1.39 -2.66 -6.94
CA VAL A 115 -1.25 -3.12 -8.33
C VAL A 115 -1.98 -2.15 -9.23
N PHE A 116 -1.22 -1.40 -10.02
CA PHE A 116 -1.75 -0.44 -10.98
C PHE A 116 -2.06 -1.15 -12.30
N PHE A 117 -3.21 -0.82 -12.88
CA PHE A 117 -3.61 -1.42 -14.12
C PHE A 117 -4.55 -0.57 -14.94
N GLN A 118 -4.60 -0.86 -16.23
CA GLN A 118 -5.41 -0.10 -17.16
C GLN A 118 -6.74 -0.81 -17.35
N GLN A 119 -7.81 -0.06 -17.09
CA GLN A 119 -9.16 -0.45 -17.43
C GLN A 119 -9.74 0.64 -18.32
N ASP A 120 -9.92 0.29 -19.59
CA ASP A 120 -10.28 1.22 -20.67
C ASP A 120 -9.25 2.36 -20.82
N LYS A 121 -9.67 3.61 -20.59
CA LYS A 121 -8.79 4.80 -20.64
C LYS A 121 -8.38 5.31 -19.25
N THR A 122 -8.62 4.51 -18.21
CA THR A 122 -8.40 4.93 -16.82
C THR A 122 -7.47 3.98 -16.10
N VAL A 123 -6.57 4.54 -15.29
CA VAL A 123 -5.77 3.76 -14.36
C VAL A 123 -6.63 3.37 -13.17
N ARG A 124 -6.59 2.09 -12.82
CA ARG A 124 -7.18 1.50 -11.62
C ARG A 124 -6.06 0.99 -10.72
N VAL A 125 -6.33 0.98 -9.41
CA VAL A 125 -5.40 0.41 -8.44
C VAL A 125 -6.14 -0.63 -7.61
N MET A 126 -5.58 -1.84 -7.57
CA MET A 126 -6.03 -2.89 -6.68
C MET A 126 -5.17 -2.93 -5.43
N LYS A 127 -5.82 -2.99 -4.27
CA LYS A 127 -5.17 -3.22 -2.98
C LYS A 127 -5.04 -4.71 -2.74
N VAL A 128 -3.83 -5.18 -2.57
CA VAL A 128 -3.51 -6.59 -2.38
C VAL A 128 -2.77 -6.71 -1.05
N HIS A 129 -3.29 -7.53 -0.15
CA HIS A 129 -2.54 -7.91 1.05
C HIS A 129 -1.58 -9.04 0.68
N SER A 130 -0.28 -8.72 0.63
CA SER A 130 0.76 -9.65 0.17
C SER A 130 1.83 -9.81 1.27
N PRO A 131 1.54 -10.53 2.37
CA PRO A 131 2.51 -10.83 3.42
C PRO A 131 3.69 -11.63 2.82
N PRO A 132 4.89 -11.04 2.69
CA PRO A 132 6.02 -11.67 2.00
C PRO A 132 6.46 -12.97 2.70
N ASP A 133 6.39 -13.00 4.02
CA ASP A 133 6.70 -14.15 4.87
C ASP A 133 5.84 -15.39 4.59
N ARG A 134 4.63 -15.20 4.03
CA ARG A 134 3.72 -16.30 3.68
C ARG A 134 3.94 -16.86 2.28
N ILE A 135 4.71 -16.18 1.43
CA ILE A 135 4.96 -16.57 0.04
C ILE A 135 6.37 -17.12 -0.03
N LYS A 136 6.49 -18.45 -0.09
CA LYS A 136 7.77 -19.15 -0.11
C LYS A 136 8.37 -19.16 -1.51
N GLY A 137 9.61 -19.61 -1.59
CA GLY A 137 10.27 -19.90 -2.86
C GLY A 137 9.49 -20.92 -3.67
N GLY A 138 9.37 -20.68 -4.97
CA GLY A 138 8.57 -21.47 -5.90
C GLY A 138 7.07 -21.12 -5.89
N ASP A 139 6.54 -20.56 -4.81
CA ASP A 139 5.11 -20.24 -4.72
C ASP A 139 4.70 -19.18 -5.74
N ARG A 140 3.42 -19.24 -6.11
CA ARG A 140 2.78 -18.29 -7.02
C ARG A 140 1.67 -17.56 -6.29
N PHE A 141 1.87 -16.29 -6.04
CA PHE A 141 0.85 -15.39 -5.54
C PHE A 141 0.02 -14.87 -6.72
N ILE A 142 -1.20 -15.37 -6.86
CA ILE A 142 -2.06 -15.08 -7.99
C ILE A 142 -3.11 -14.04 -7.59
N ILE A 143 -3.29 -13.01 -8.42
CA ILE A 143 -4.24 -11.92 -8.24
C ILE A 143 -5.25 -11.99 -9.39
N ASN A 144 -6.53 -12.22 -9.08
CA ASN A 144 -7.59 -12.31 -10.07
C ASN A 144 -8.21 -10.92 -10.33
N THR A 145 -7.84 -10.30 -11.45
CA THR A 145 -8.46 -9.04 -11.92
C THR A 145 -9.47 -9.28 -13.05
N THR A 146 -9.73 -10.54 -13.40
CA THR A 146 -10.75 -10.90 -14.39
C THR A 146 -12.16 -10.65 -13.81
N PRO A 147 -13.20 -10.47 -14.64
CA PRO A 147 -14.56 -10.35 -14.14
C PRO A 147 -15.12 -11.66 -13.56
N ASN A 148 -14.45 -12.79 -13.79
CA ASN A 148 -14.94 -14.13 -13.47
C ASN A 148 -14.18 -14.73 -12.29
N GLU A 149 -14.84 -15.62 -11.55
CA GLU A 149 -14.14 -16.49 -10.61
C GLU A 149 -13.18 -17.41 -11.36
N MET A 150 -12.01 -17.67 -10.78
CA MET A 150 -10.96 -18.47 -11.39
C MET A 150 -10.62 -19.67 -10.51
N ALA A 151 -10.42 -20.83 -11.13
CA ALA A 151 -9.94 -22.05 -10.49
C ALA A 151 -8.60 -22.43 -11.14
N ILE A 152 -7.55 -22.59 -10.33
CA ILE A 152 -6.21 -22.96 -10.81
C ILE A 152 -5.81 -24.29 -10.20
N LYS A 153 -5.62 -25.31 -11.03
CA LYS A 153 -5.24 -26.66 -10.62
C LYS A 153 -3.82 -26.98 -11.07
N LEU A 154 -3.00 -27.42 -10.13
CA LEU A 154 -1.63 -27.86 -10.34
C LEU A 154 -1.58 -29.40 -10.36
N GLY A 155 -1.23 -29.99 -11.50
CA GLY A 155 -1.21 -31.44 -11.68
C GLY A 155 -2.54 -32.09 -11.26
N ASN A 156 -2.46 -33.07 -10.36
CA ASN A 156 -3.62 -33.78 -9.84
C ASN A 156 -4.20 -33.21 -8.54
N GLY A 157 -3.68 -32.07 -8.06
CA GLY A 157 -4.13 -31.45 -6.80
C GLY A 157 -5.53 -30.87 -6.84
N GLU A 158 -6.00 -30.40 -5.68
CA GLU A 158 -7.23 -29.62 -5.56
C GLU A 158 -7.05 -28.24 -6.22
N PRO A 159 -8.09 -27.70 -6.88
CA PRO A 159 -8.02 -26.38 -7.47
C PRO A 159 -8.01 -25.28 -6.40
N LEU A 160 -7.13 -24.30 -6.59
CA LEU A 160 -7.18 -23.03 -5.87
C LEU A 160 -8.27 -22.15 -6.47
N MET A 161 -9.29 -21.84 -5.68
CA MET A 161 -10.40 -20.96 -6.06
C MET A 161 -10.07 -19.51 -5.72
N ILE A 162 -10.20 -18.60 -6.69
CA ILE A 162 -9.89 -17.18 -6.53
C ILE A 162 -11.04 -16.35 -7.11
N ALA A 163 -11.82 -15.74 -6.22
CA ALA A 163 -12.89 -14.82 -6.61
C ALA A 163 -12.37 -13.57 -7.32
N THR A 164 -13.23 -12.93 -8.11
CA THR A 164 -12.96 -11.65 -8.77
C THR A 164 -12.49 -10.61 -7.75
N GLY A 165 -11.37 -9.94 -8.04
CA GLY A 165 -10.77 -8.93 -7.17
C GLY A 165 -10.13 -9.48 -5.89
N LYS A 166 -9.88 -10.80 -5.83
CA LYS A 166 -9.17 -11.47 -4.73
C LYS A 166 -7.86 -12.06 -5.20
N SER A 167 -7.07 -12.52 -4.25
CA SER A 167 -5.79 -13.20 -4.49
C SER A 167 -5.72 -14.53 -3.76
N GLY A 168 -4.83 -15.42 -4.20
CA GLY A 168 -4.56 -16.70 -3.58
C GLY A 168 -3.12 -17.14 -3.79
N ILE A 169 -2.64 -18.07 -2.96
CA ILE A 169 -1.30 -18.65 -3.09
C ILE A 169 -1.45 -20.06 -3.65
N LEU A 170 -0.89 -20.28 -4.83
CA LEU A 170 -0.68 -21.62 -5.36
C LEU A 170 0.68 -22.11 -4.87
N ALA A 171 0.66 -23.00 -3.90
CA ALA A 171 1.86 -23.57 -3.30
C ALA A 171 2.65 -24.39 -4.31
N ALA A 172 3.97 -24.22 -4.31
CA ALA A 172 4.86 -25.10 -5.07
C ALA A 172 4.84 -26.54 -4.49
N PRO A 173 5.12 -27.55 -5.31
CA PRO A 173 5.43 -28.88 -4.79
C PRO A 173 6.65 -28.82 -3.86
N PRO A 174 6.74 -29.68 -2.83
CA PRO A 174 7.86 -29.67 -1.91
C PRO A 174 9.17 -30.06 -2.60
N GLY A 175 10.27 -29.46 -2.15
CA GLY A 175 11.63 -29.77 -2.61
C GLY A 175 12.40 -28.54 -3.11
N ASP A 176 13.69 -28.74 -3.38
CA ASP A 176 14.62 -27.66 -3.76
C ASP A 176 14.97 -27.68 -5.25
N ALA A 177 14.44 -28.65 -6.00
CA ALA A 177 14.67 -28.77 -7.44
C ALA A 177 13.70 -27.89 -8.24
N ILE A 178 14.18 -27.38 -9.38
CA ILE A 178 13.31 -26.72 -10.35
C ILE A 178 12.45 -27.79 -11.03
N VAL A 179 11.14 -27.67 -10.93
CA VAL A 179 10.19 -28.60 -11.55
C VAL A 179 9.21 -27.84 -12.43
N SER A 180 8.82 -28.44 -13.56
CA SER A 180 7.74 -27.91 -14.40
C SER A 180 6.53 -28.83 -14.28
N LEU A 181 5.38 -28.24 -13.94
CA LEU A 181 4.14 -28.98 -13.72
C LEU A 181 3.00 -28.43 -14.57
N PRO A 182 2.08 -29.30 -15.03
CA PRO A 182 0.91 -28.86 -15.78
C PRO A 182 -0.01 -28.06 -14.86
N VAL A 183 -0.52 -26.96 -15.40
CA VAL A 183 -1.48 -26.08 -14.74
C VAL A 183 -2.69 -25.93 -15.63
N LEU A 184 -3.85 -26.23 -15.05
CA LEU A 184 -5.15 -26.03 -15.67
C LEU A 184 -5.79 -24.81 -15.03
N VAL A 185 -6.23 -23.87 -15.87
CA VAL A 185 -6.94 -22.68 -15.40
C VAL A 185 -8.34 -22.68 -15.99
N SER A 186 -9.34 -22.62 -15.11
CA SER A 186 -10.74 -22.55 -15.48
C SER A 186 -11.37 -21.25 -14.97
N LEU A 187 -12.34 -20.72 -15.73
CA LEU A 187 -13.12 -19.55 -15.35
C LEU A 187 -14.59 -19.95 -15.18
N LYS A 188 -15.26 -19.36 -14.19
CA LYS A 188 -16.71 -19.52 -13.99
C LYS A 188 -17.46 -18.48 -14.82
N GLN A 189 -18.20 -18.92 -15.82
CA GLN A 189 -19.03 -18.09 -16.70
C GLN A 189 -20.46 -18.63 -16.68
N GLU A 190 -21.44 -17.78 -16.38
CA GLU A 190 -22.86 -18.18 -16.32
C GLU A 190 -23.08 -19.45 -15.48
N ASP A 191 -22.44 -19.49 -14.30
CA ASP A 191 -22.41 -20.63 -13.37
C ASP A 191 -21.80 -21.94 -13.89
N LYS A 192 -21.13 -21.92 -15.05
CA LYS A 192 -20.40 -23.06 -15.60
C LYS A 192 -18.89 -22.83 -15.57
N TRP A 193 -18.16 -23.86 -15.16
CA TRP A 193 -16.70 -23.86 -15.22
C TRP A 193 -16.24 -24.22 -16.63
N THR A 194 -15.48 -23.33 -17.26
CA THR A 194 -14.90 -23.53 -18.60
C THR A 194 -13.39 -23.48 -18.50
N LEU A 195 -12.72 -24.45 -19.13
CA LEU A 195 -11.25 -24.47 -19.23
C LEU A 195 -10.80 -23.28 -20.10
N ALA A 196 -9.98 -22.41 -19.52
CA ALA A 196 -9.49 -21.19 -20.15
C ALA A 196 -8.02 -21.31 -20.60
N SER A 197 -7.19 -22.05 -19.86
CA SER A 197 -5.79 -22.27 -20.22
C SER A 197 -5.27 -23.63 -19.73
N THR A 198 -4.31 -24.18 -20.48
CA THR A 198 -3.51 -25.35 -20.12
C THR A 198 -2.05 -25.03 -20.37
N GLU A 199 -1.27 -24.91 -19.31
CA GLU A 199 0.12 -24.45 -19.39
C GLU A 199 1.08 -25.38 -18.63
N GLN A 200 2.37 -25.28 -18.94
CA GLN A 200 3.44 -25.90 -18.16
C GLN A 200 4.18 -24.81 -17.41
N TRP A 201 4.13 -24.89 -16.08
CA TRP A 201 4.59 -23.83 -15.20
C TRP A 201 5.87 -24.26 -14.47
N PRO A 202 7.00 -23.54 -14.63
CA PRO A 202 8.21 -23.82 -13.87
C PRO A 202 8.11 -23.27 -12.45
N PHE A 203 8.46 -24.08 -11.46
CA PHE A 203 8.52 -23.74 -10.04
C PHE A 203 9.98 -23.76 -9.63
N ASP A 204 10.54 -22.57 -9.37
CA ASP A 204 11.93 -22.39 -8.98
C ASP A 204 11.97 -21.91 -7.52
N PRO A 205 12.48 -22.72 -6.58
CA PRO A 205 12.53 -22.38 -5.15
C PRO A 205 13.32 -21.12 -4.81
N ARG A 206 14.12 -20.57 -5.73
CA ARG A 206 14.91 -19.35 -5.51
C ARG A 206 14.10 -18.06 -5.69
N PHE A 207 12.92 -18.18 -6.29
CA PHE A 207 12.09 -17.02 -6.63
C PHE A 207 10.66 -17.24 -6.18
N ARG A 208 10.00 -16.17 -5.75
CA ARG A 208 8.53 -16.14 -5.68
C ARG A 208 7.97 -15.37 -6.86
N LYS A 209 6.81 -15.78 -7.35
CA LYS A 209 6.15 -15.14 -8.50
C LYS A 209 4.81 -14.53 -8.12
N TYR A 210 4.60 -13.32 -8.58
CA TYR A 210 3.32 -12.63 -8.57
C TYR A 210 2.71 -12.76 -9.96
N LEU A 211 1.51 -13.33 -10.04
CA LEU A 211 0.79 -13.55 -11.30
C LEU A 211 -0.50 -12.76 -11.28
N ILE A 212 -0.57 -11.73 -12.12
CA ILE A 212 -1.76 -10.89 -12.24
C ILE A 212 -2.57 -11.39 -13.43
N ALA A 213 -3.72 -12.00 -13.15
CA ALA A 213 -4.59 -12.64 -14.12
C ALA A 213 -5.63 -11.64 -14.65
N TYR A 214 -5.70 -11.47 -15.97
CA TYR A 214 -6.62 -10.52 -16.61
C TYR A 214 -7.18 -11.07 -17.93
N MET A 215 -8.30 -10.50 -18.37
CA MET A 215 -8.85 -10.75 -19.71
C MET A 215 -8.26 -9.74 -20.68
N SER A 216 -7.51 -10.21 -21.67
CA SER A 216 -6.96 -9.34 -22.72
C SER A 216 -8.12 -8.67 -23.49
N PRO A 217 -8.19 -7.33 -23.55
CA PRO A 217 -9.22 -6.64 -24.33
C PRO A 217 -9.05 -6.88 -25.82
N ARG A 218 -7.82 -7.21 -26.28
CA ARG A 218 -7.51 -7.47 -27.68
C ARG A 218 -7.95 -8.88 -28.11
N THR A 219 -7.58 -9.91 -27.34
CA THR A 219 -7.82 -11.31 -27.72
C THR A 219 -9.02 -11.93 -27.01
N ARG A 220 -9.54 -11.29 -25.96
CA ARG A 220 -10.57 -11.82 -25.04
C ARG A 220 -10.15 -13.14 -24.37
N GLN A 221 -8.86 -13.41 -24.32
CA GLN A 221 -8.29 -14.59 -23.64
C GLN A 221 -7.75 -14.21 -22.27
N LEU A 222 -7.70 -15.20 -21.38
CA LEU A 222 -7.02 -15.10 -20.10
C LEU A 222 -5.51 -14.97 -20.35
N VAL A 223 -4.88 -14.01 -19.69
CA VAL A 223 -3.43 -13.82 -19.72
C VAL A 223 -2.92 -13.55 -18.29
N PHE A 224 -1.68 -13.95 -18.03
CA PHE A 224 -0.98 -13.66 -16.78
C PHE A 224 0.17 -12.70 -17.03
N HIS A 225 0.14 -11.55 -16.37
CA HIS A 225 1.34 -10.74 -16.21
C HIS A 225 2.14 -11.28 -15.02
N SER A 226 3.43 -11.52 -15.21
CA SER A 226 4.28 -12.11 -14.16
C SER A 226 5.33 -11.11 -13.68
N VAL A 227 5.40 -10.96 -12.37
CA VAL A 227 6.49 -10.27 -11.68
C VAL A 227 7.22 -11.28 -10.81
N THR A 228 8.53 -11.28 -10.86
CA THR A 228 9.38 -12.24 -10.13
C THR A 228 10.19 -11.49 -9.08
N GLU A 229 10.26 -12.04 -7.88
CA GLU A 229 11.08 -11.50 -6.78
C GLU A 229 12.02 -12.59 -6.28
N SER A 230 13.31 -12.28 -6.22
CA SER A 230 14.34 -13.17 -5.65
C SER A 230 14.25 -13.18 -4.13
N LEU A 231 14.45 -14.35 -3.52
CA LEU A 231 14.50 -14.54 -2.07
C LEU A 231 15.93 -14.54 -1.54
#